data_AF-A0A959NEM9-F1
#
_entry.id   AF-A0A959NEM9-F1
#
_cell.length_a   1.000
_cell.length_b   1.000
_cell.length_c   1.000
_cell.angle_alpha   90.00
_cell.angle_beta   90.00
_cell.angle_gamma   90.00
#
_symmetry.space_group_name_H-M   'P 1'
#
loop_
_entity.id
_entity.type
_entity.pdbx_description
1 polymer ?
#
loop_
_entity_poly.entity_id
_entity_poly.type
_entity_poly.pdbx_seq_one_letter_code
_entity_poly.pdbx_strand_id
1 'polypeptide(L)'
;AAKPIDDLAQRLKLLMAGQDKAGEFYRLFHFHLFAYISHRIPEISDEIFRVDDAMKAGFGWEIGAFESWDALDLTQTTAAMKAAGFAVAPWVNEMLAAGHSSFYKSEAGVRYCYDVASKSYKPLPGGEAFIVMRNYADKIIWKNNSCLLYNLGDEVLGLQWHTKMGSIGGDVLSGIQTAIEKAEQSYKGLVLANEGINFSAGANVGMIF
;
A
#
# COMPACT_ATOMS: atom_id res chain seq x y z
N ALA A 1 -8.34 15.26 14.15
CA ALA A 1 -6.93 15.04 13.75
C ALA A 1 -6.80 14.29 12.42
N ALA A 2 -7.58 13.24 12.15
CA ALA A 2 -7.42 12.40 10.96
C ALA A 2 -8.06 12.92 9.65
N LYS A 3 -9.07 13.80 9.73
CA LYS A 3 -9.81 14.34 8.56
C LYS A 3 -8.93 14.92 7.42
N PRO A 4 -7.82 15.65 7.68
CA PRO A 4 -7.00 16.20 6.60
C PRO A 4 -6.03 15.18 5.96
N ILE A 5 -5.95 13.94 6.46
CA ILE A 5 -5.07 12.91 5.90
C ILE A 5 -5.84 12.12 4.85
N ASP A 6 -5.48 12.30 3.58
CA ASP A 6 -6.10 11.59 2.47
C ASP A 6 -5.62 10.13 2.39
N ASP A 7 -4.32 9.87 2.62
CA ASP A 7 -3.73 8.54 2.59
C ASP A 7 -4.28 7.63 3.70
N LEU A 8 -4.90 6.52 3.29
CA LEU A 8 -5.58 5.61 4.22
C LEU A 8 -4.61 4.96 5.21
N ALA A 9 -3.42 4.53 4.78
CA ALA A 9 -2.45 3.86 5.65
C ALA A 9 -1.94 4.81 6.74
N GLN A 10 -1.57 6.04 6.38
CA GLN A 10 -1.18 7.09 7.33
C GLN A 10 -2.33 7.46 8.27
N ARG A 11 -3.54 7.58 7.72
CA ARG A 11 -4.74 7.88 8.51
C ARG A 11 -5.02 6.77 9.53
N LEU A 12 -4.90 5.51 9.12
CA LEU A 12 -5.08 4.34 9.98
C LEU A 12 -4.04 4.31 11.11
N LYS A 13 -2.76 4.54 10.80
CA LYS A 13 -1.69 4.68 11.82
C LYS A 13 -2.01 5.76 12.84
N LEU A 14 -2.41 6.94 12.38
CA LEU A 14 -2.74 8.06 13.26
C LEU A 14 -3.93 7.72 14.19
N LEU A 15 -4.98 7.12 13.63
CA LEU A 15 -6.17 6.74 14.39
C LEU A 15 -5.84 5.69 15.46
N MET A 16 -5.04 4.68 15.12
CA MET A 16 -4.63 3.64 16.06
C MET A 16 -3.70 4.17 17.17
N ALA A 17 -2.90 5.20 16.89
CA ALA A 17 -2.05 5.89 17.87
C ALA A 17 -2.82 6.81 18.82
N GLY A 18 -4.10 7.09 18.55
CA GLY A 18 -4.93 7.95 19.41
C GLY A 18 -5.09 7.38 20.83
N GLN A 19 -4.96 8.24 21.84
CA GLN A 19 -5.13 7.85 23.26
C GLN A 19 -6.57 8.03 23.77
N ASP A 20 -7.49 8.44 22.90
CA ASP A 20 -8.89 8.61 23.21
C ASP A 20 -9.72 7.34 22.93
N LYS A 21 -11.03 7.42 23.19
CA LYS A 21 -11.97 6.32 22.94
C LYS A 21 -12.01 5.88 21.46
N ALA A 22 -11.75 6.81 20.53
CA ALA A 22 -11.69 6.47 19.12
C ALA A 22 -10.47 5.58 18.84
N GLY A 23 -9.28 5.97 19.31
CA GLY A 23 -8.08 5.14 19.16
C GLY A 23 -8.19 3.78 19.85
N GLU A 24 -8.85 3.71 21.00
CA GLU A 24 -9.17 2.44 21.66
C GLU A 24 -10.06 1.55 20.79
N PHE A 25 -11.14 2.10 20.22
CA PHE A 25 -12.00 1.38 19.30
C PHE A 25 -11.23 0.84 18.08
N TYR A 26 -10.39 1.67 17.45
CA TYR A 26 -9.57 1.24 16.31
C TYR A 26 -8.62 0.09 16.67
N ARG A 27 -7.96 0.15 17.83
CA ARG A 27 -7.10 -0.94 18.31
C ARG A 27 -7.91 -2.22 18.55
N LEU A 28 -9.01 -2.15 19.30
CA LEU A 28 -9.83 -3.33 19.60
C LEU A 28 -10.38 -3.98 18.33
N PHE A 29 -10.92 -3.17 17.40
CA PHE A 29 -11.44 -3.66 16.12
C PHE A 29 -10.36 -4.41 15.33
N HIS A 30 -9.21 -3.77 15.11
CA HIS A 30 -8.14 -4.39 14.32
C HIS A 30 -7.48 -5.57 15.04
N PHE A 31 -7.33 -5.54 16.37
CA PHE A 31 -6.78 -6.67 17.11
C PHE A 31 -7.69 -7.90 17.02
N HIS A 32 -9.01 -7.73 17.17
CA HIS A 32 -9.95 -8.81 16.96
C HIS A 32 -9.92 -9.32 15.51
N LEU A 33 -9.90 -8.40 14.54
CA LEU A 33 -9.82 -8.76 13.12
C LEU A 33 -8.56 -9.58 12.81
N PHE A 34 -7.38 -9.08 13.16
CA PHE A 34 -6.08 -9.70 12.87
C PHE A 34 -5.91 -11.04 13.58
N ALA A 35 -6.34 -11.13 14.84
CA ALA A 35 -6.39 -12.39 15.56
C ALA A 35 -7.30 -13.38 14.82
N TYR A 36 -8.48 -12.96 14.39
CA TYR A 36 -9.41 -13.83 13.65
C TYR A 36 -8.83 -14.28 12.30
N ILE A 37 -8.43 -13.35 11.42
CA ILE A 37 -8.00 -13.67 10.05
C ILE A 37 -6.73 -14.52 10.03
N SER A 38 -5.81 -14.36 10.98
CA SER A 38 -4.61 -15.20 11.07
C SER A 38 -4.95 -16.67 11.33
N HIS A 39 -5.99 -16.95 12.12
CA HIS A 39 -6.46 -18.32 12.37
C HIS A 39 -7.28 -18.90 11.22
N ARG A 40 -7.72 -18.07 10.26
CA ARG A 40 -8.43 -18.52 9.06
C ARG A 40 -7.51 -19.07 7.97
N ILE A 41 -6.20 -19.03 8.19
CA ILE A 41 -5.19 -19.63 7.33
C ILE A 41 -4.57 -20.84 8.06
N PRO A 42 -4.68 -22.08 7.55
CA PRO A 42 -5.36 -22.51 6.31
C PRO A 42 -6.84 -22.94 6.52
N GLU A 43 -7.48 -22.65 7.66
CA GLU A 43 -8.82 -23.19 7.99
C GLU A 43 -9.91 -22.86 6.95
N ILE A 44 -9.95 -21.63 6.43
CA ILE A 44 -10.94 -21.16 5.46
C ILE A 44 -10.30 -20.82 4.12
N SER A 45 -9.05 -20.34 4.12
CA SER A 45 -8.30 -20.01 2.91
C SER A 45 -6.86 -20.47 3.04
N ASP A 46 -6.32 -21.09 2.00
CA ASP A 46 -4.90 -21.46 1.94
C ASP A 46 -4.00 -20.23 1.74
N GLU A 47 -4.52 -19.20 1.08
CA GLU A 47 -3.76 -18.04 0.62
C GLU A 47 -4.26 -16.76 1.30
N ILE A 48 -3.33 -15.95 1.81
CA ILE A 48 -3.67 -14.71 2.53
C ILE A 48 -4.34 -13.66 1.62
N PHE A 49 -3.90 -13.56 0.36
CA PHE A 49 -4.39 -12.54 -0.56
C PHE A 49 -5.86 -12.76 -0.94
N ARG A 50 -6.34 -14.00 -0.92
CA ARG A 50 -7.76 -14.30 -1.17
C ARG A 50 -8.67 -13.74 -0.08
N VAL A 51 -8.21 -13.72 1.17
CA VAL A 51 -8.96 -13.09 2.27
C VAL A 51 -9.06 -11.58 2.01
N ASP A 52 -7.94 -10.95 1.64
CA ASP A 52 -7.91 -9.52 1.34
C ASP A 52 -8.78 -9.16 0.12
N ASP A 53 -8.70 -9.95 -0.96
CA ASP A 53 -9.51 -9.74 -2.14
C ASP A 53 -11.00 -9.96 -1.87
N ALA A 54 -11.36 -10.93 -1.01
CA ALA A 54 -12.73 -11.10 -0.56
C ALA A 54 -13.24 -9.89 0.24
N MET A 55 -12.40 -9.29 1.09
CA MET A 55 -12.76 -8.06 1.81
C MET A 55 -12.93 -6.88 0.86
N LYS A 56 -12.01 -6.70 -0.11
CA LYS A 56 -12.06 -5.62 -1.09
C LYS A 56 -13.26 -5.76 -2.04
N ALA A 57 -13.42 -6.92 -2.66
CA ALA A 57 -14.46 -7.15 -3.67
C ALA A 57 -15.85 -7.41 -3.06
N GLY A 58 -15.92 -8.05 -1.90
CA GLY A 58 -17.19 -8.43 -1.25
C GLY A 58 -17.76 -7.36 -0.32
N PHE A 59 -16.89 -6.67 0.43
CA PHE A 59 -17.30 -5.68 1.44
C PHE A 59 -16.89 -4.25 1.09
N GLY A 60 -16.29 -4.03 -0.09
CA GLY A 60 -15.94 -2.69 -0.57
C GLY A 60 -14.79 -2.04 0.20
N TRP A 61 -13.92 -2.83 0.82
CA TRP A 61 -12.74 -2.29 1.51
C TRP A 61 -11.74 -1.73 0.49
N GLU A 62 -11.07 -0.64 0.84
CA GLU A 62 -10.04 -0.03 -0.02
C GLU A 62 -8.71 -0.79 0.06
N ILE A 63 -8.36 -1.29 1.24
CA ILE A 63 -7.23 -2.19 1.48
C ILE A 63 -7.73 -3.41 2.26
N GLY A 64 -7.16 -4.58 2.00
CA GLY A 64 -7.47 -5.82 2.68
C GLY A 64 -7.10 -5.83 4.17
N ALA A 65 -7.43 -6.91 4.85
CA ALA A 65 -7.20 -7.06 6.28
C ALA A 65 -5.71 -7.35 6.60
N PHE A 66 -5.04 -8.21 5.83
CA PHE A 66 -3.58 -8.38 5.95
C PHE A 66 -2.83 -7.14 5.42
N GLU A 67 -3.31 -6.51 4.33
CA GLU A 67 -2.78 -5.21 3.87
C GLU A 67 -2.89 -4.12 4.95
N SER A 68 -4.00 -4.07 5.70
CA SER A 68 -4.18 -3.15 6.83
C SER A 68 -3.21 -3.45 7.97
N TRP A 69 -2.91 -4.73 8.22
CA TRP A 69 -1.96 -5.12 9.25
C TRP A 69 -0.53 -4.74 8.87
N ASP A 70 -0.13 -4.93 7.61
CA ASP A 70 1.15 -4.44 7.09
C ASP A 70 1.23 -2.91 7.18
N ALA A 71 0.14 -2.22 6.82
CA ALA A 71 0.05 -0.78 6.94
C ALA A 71 0.21 -0.30 8.40
N LEU A 72 -0.15 -1.11 9.39
CA LEU A 72 0.00 -0.81 10.82
C LEU A 72 1.34 -1.30 11.41
N ASP A 73 2.26 -1.78 10.57
CA ASP A 73 3.50 -2.48 10.97
C ASP A 73 3.19 -3.81 11.69
N LEU A 74 3.40 -4.91 10.98
CA LEU A 74 3.13 -6.27 11.47
C LEU A 74 3.85 -6.56 12.79
N THR A 75 5.11 -6.14 12.94
CA THR A 75 5.93 -6.46 14.11
C THR A 75 5.42 -5.70 15.33
N GLN A 76 5.24 -4.39 15.19
CA GLN A 76 4.76 -3.52 16.27
C GLN A 76 3.33 -3.88 16.67
N THR A 77 2.45 -4.10 15.69
CA THR A 77 1.06 -4.46 15.92
C THR A 77 0.93 -5.82 16.61
N THR A 78 1.69 -6.83 16.19
CA THR A 78 1.67 -8.16 16.82
C THR A 78 2.14 -8.09 18.29
N ALA A 79 3.18 -7.28 18.58
CA ALA A 79 3.63 -7.07 19.94
C ALA A 79 2.55 -6.38 20.81
N ALA A 80 1.90 -5.35 20.27
CA ALA A 80 0.81 -4.64 20.95
C ALA A 80 -0.41 -5.54 21.20
N MET A 81 -0.77 -6.38 20.23
CA MET A 81 -1.83 -7.39 20.35
C MET A 81 -1.53 -8.36 21.49
N LYS A 82 -0.31 -8.89 21.54
CA LYS A 82 0.12 -9.81 22.61
C LYS A 82 0.05 -9.15 23.98
N ALA A 83 0.50 -7.90 24.11
CA ALA A 83 0.41 -7.13 25.35
C ALA A 83 -1.05 -6.88 25.79
N ALA A 84 -1.97 -6.74 24.82
CA ALA A 84 -3.39 -6.55 25.05
C ALA A 84 -4.17 -7.88 25.23
N GLY A 85 -3.51 -9.04 25.23
CA GLY A 85 -4.14 -10.34 25.45
C GLY A 85 -4.74 -11.00 24.20
N PHE A 86 -4.42 -10.50 23.01
CA PHE A 86 -4.86 -11.07 21.73
C PHE A 86 -3.80 -12.03 21.18
N ALA A 87 -4.17 -13.30 21.03
CA ALA A 87 -3.32 -14.30 20.40
C ALA A 87 -3.53 -14.31 18.88
N VAL A 88 -2.44 -14.27 18.12
CA VAL A 88 -2.41 -14.52 16.68
C VAL A 88 -2.06 -15.98 16.40
N ALA A 89 -2.34 -16.47 15.21
CA ALA A 89 -2.00 -17.83 14.83
C ALA A 89 -0.47 -18.08 14.93
N PRO A 90 -0.03 -19.32 15.27
CA PRO A 90 1.39 -19.63 15.47
C PRO A 90 2.28 -19.26 14.29
N TRP A 91 1.81 -19.44 13.06
CA TRP A 91 2.57 -19.18 11.84
C TRP A 91 3.00 -17.71 11.69
N VAL A 92 2.26 -16.75 12.26
CA VAL A 92 2.63 -15.33 12.25
C VAL A 92 3.89 -15.11 13.09
N ASN A 93 3.99 -15.78 14.24
CA ASN A 93 5.19 -15.73 15.07
C ASN A 93 6.37 -16.43 14.39
N GLU A 94 6.13 -17.53 13.69
CA GLU A 94 7.17 -18.23 12.91
C GLU A 94 7.68 -17.35 11.76
N MET A 95 6.79 -16.66 11.05
CA MET A 95 7.11 -15.72 9.99
C MET A 95 7.99 -14.58 10.50
N LEU A 96 7.62 -13.96 11.63
CA LEU A 96 8.42 -12.92 12.29
C LEU A 96 9.79 -13.45 12.73
N ALA A 97 9.84 -14.65 13.30
CA ALA A 97 11.08 -15.30 13.73
C ALA A 97 12.01 -15.64 12.56
N ALA A 98 11.45 -15.91 11.37
CA ALA A 98 12.20 -16.10 10.13
C ALA A 98 12.73 -14.77 9.53
N GLY A 99 12.45 -13.63 10.16
CA GLY A 99 12.89 -12.30 9.72
C GLY A 99 11.96 -11.62 8.72
N HIS A 100 10.76 -12.17 8.48
CA HIS A 100 9.76 -11.54 7.61
C HIS A 100 8.90 -10.56 8.42
N SER A 101 8.90 -9.29 8.02
CA SER A 101 8.23 -8.20 8.75
C SER A 101 6.98 -7.65 8.06
N SER A 102 6.54 -8.27 6.96
CA SER A 102 5.39 -7.81 6.16
C SER A 102 4.77 -8.99 5.40
N PHE A 103 3.45 -9.09 5.30
CA PHE A 103 2.77 -10.13 4.52
C PHE A 103 2.93 -9.94 3.02
N TYR A 104 3.00 -8.69 2.56
CA TYR A 104 3.25 -8.34 1.18
C TYR A 104 4.59 -7.63 1.04
N LYS A 105 5.23 -7.84 -0.11
CA LYS A 105 6.38 -7.04 -0.54
C LYS A 105 6.30 -6.83 -2.04
N SER A 106 6.93 -5.76 -2.52
CA SER A 106 7.08 -5.50 -3.95
C SER A 106 8.56 -5.39 -4.28
N GLU A 107 9.00 -6.10 -5.31
CA GLU A 107 10.38 -6.11 -5.78
C GLU A 107 10.37 -6.06 -7.30
N ALA A 108 11.05 -5.06 -7.88
CA ALA A 108 11.15 -4.87 -9.33
C ALA A 108 9.79 -4.90 -10.06
N GLY A 109 8.76 -4.23 -9.48
CA GLY A 109 7.42 -4.14 -10.07
C GLY A 109 6.51 -5.34 -9.80
N VAL A 110 7.06 -6.46 -9.34
CA VAL A 110 6.30 -7.66 -8.99
C VAL A 110 5.90 -7.60 -7.52
N ARG A 111 4.61 -7.74 -7.25
CA ARG A 111 4.08 -7.84 -5.89
C ARG A 111 4.02 -9.30 -5.47
N TYR A 112 4.53 -9.58 -4.29
CA TYR A 112 4.56 -10.90 -3.68
C TYR A 112 3.70 -10.92 -2.42
N CYS A 113 3.16 -12.10 -2.09
CA CYS A 113 2.50 -12.38 -0.83
C CYS A 113 3.21 -13.53 -0.11
N TYR A 114 3.20 -13.50 1.22
CA TYR A 114 3.76 -14.57 2.03
C TYR A 114 2.85 -15.80 2.00
N ASP A 115 3.43 -16.95 1.65
CA ASP A 115 2.76 -18.24 1.64
C ASP A 115 3.09 -19.01 2.91
N VAL A 116 2.05 -19.33 3.69
CA VAL A 116 2.22 -19.99 5.00
C VAL A 116 2.73 -21.42 4.85
N ALA A 117 2.33 -22.12 3.78
CA ALA A 117 2.73 -23.51 3.54
C ALA A 117 4.21 -23.65 3.17
N SER A 118 4.72 -22.80 2.26
CA SER A 118 6.12 -22.81 1.84
C SER A 118 7.04 -21.95 2.73
N LYS A 119 6.46 -21.16 3.64
CA LYS A 119 7.17 -20.18 4.49
C LYS A 119 8.04 -19.22 3.67
N SER A 120 7.54 -18.81 2.51
CA SER A 120 8.27 -17.97 1.55
C SER A 120 7.31 -17.06 0.80
N TYR A 121 7.84 -16.03 0.14
CA TYR A 121 7.04 -15.16 -0.71
C TYR A 121 6.79 -15.79 -2.09
N LYS A 122 5.56 -15.70 -2.58
CA LYS A 122 5.15 -16.10 -3.93
C LYS A 122 4.60 -14.88 -4.68
N PRO A 123 4.84 -14.76 -5.99
CA PRO A 123 4.26 -13.68 -6.79
C PRO A 123 2.74 -13.76 -6.75
N LEU A 124 2.08 -12.60 -6.65
CA LEU A 124 0.63 -12.55 -6.68
C LEU A 124 0.10 -13.01 -8.05
N PRO A 125 -0.81 -13.99 -8.09
CA PRO A 125 -1.42 -14.42 -9.34
C PRO A 125 -2.07 -13.26 -10.08
N GLY A 126 -1.84 -13.15 -11.39
CA GLY A 126 -2.38 -12.08 -12.24
C GLY A 126 -1.68 -10.73 -12.12
N GLY A 127 -0.66 -10.59 -11.27
CA GLY A 127 0.12 -9.36 -11.11
C GLY A 127 0.89 -8.93 -12.36
N GLU A 128 1.13 -9.84 -13.31
CA GLU A 128 1.83 -9.54 -14.57
C GLU A 128 0.94 -8.85 -15.62
N ALA A 129 -0.38 -8.84 -15.43
CA ALA A 129 -1.31 -8.26 -16.40
C ALA A 129 -1.31 -6.72 -16.41
N PHE A 130 -0.80 -6.08 -15.36
CA PHE A 130 -0.84 -4.63 -15.18
C PHE A 130 0.45 -4.12 -14.55
N ILE A 131 0.88 -2.92 -14.96
CA ILE A 131 1.93 -2.18 -14.26
C ILE A 131 1.29 -1.40 -13.12
N VAL A 132 1.72 -1.67 -11.89
CA VAL A 132 1.38 -0.91 -10.69
C VAL A 132 2.62 -0.14 -10.26
N MET A 133 2.64 1.17 -10.50
CA MET A 133 3.78 2.06 -10.20
C MET A 133 4.19 2.00 -8.72
N ARG A 134 3.24 1.83 -7.79
CA ARG A 134 3.57 1.66 -6.37
C ARG A 134 4.49 0.46 -6.08
N ASN A 135 4.51 -0.56 -6.95
CA ASN A 135 5.43 -1.70 -6.82
C ASN A 135 6.88 -1.39 -7.25
N TYR A 136 7.13 -0.23 -7.83
CA TYR A 136 8.45 0.25 -8.26
C TYR A 136 9.01 1.29 -7.28
N ALA A 137 8.54 1.32 -6.03
CA ALA A 137 8.99 2.30 -5.04
C ALA A 137 10.51 2.27 -4.79
N ASP A 138 11.17 1.13 -5.02
CA ASP A 138 12.64 0.97 -4.99
C ASP A 138 13.36 1.54 -6.22
N LYS A 139 12.62 1.94 -7.25
CA LYS A 139 13.09 2.49 -8.54
C LYS A 139 12.67 3.94 -8.77
N ILE A 140 12.36 4.68 -7.70
CA ILE A 140 12.12 6.13 -7.80
C ILE A 140 13.44 6.83 -8.15
N ILE A 141 13.47 7.53 -9.27
CA ILE A 141 14.64 8.27 -9.76
C ILE A 141 14.52 9.79 -9.55
N TRP A 142 13.31 10.29 -9.33
CA TRP A 142 13.05 11.68 -9.03
C TRP A 142 11.71 11.82 -8.30
N LYS A 143 11.58 12.82 -7.44
CA LYS A 143 10.31 13.17 -6.79
C LYS A 143 10.25 14.66 -6.44
N ASN A 144 9.04 15.17 -6.30
CA ASN A 144 8.75 16.43 -5.61
C ASN A 144 7.61 16.19 -4.59
N ASN A 145 7.00 17.26 -4.08
CA ASN A 145 5.93 17.15 -3.07
C ASN A 145 4.68 16.43 -3.59
N SER A 146 4.44 16.46 -4.90
CA SER A 146 3.22 15.95 -5.51
C SER A 146 3.45 14.75 -6.44
N CYS A 147 4.68 14.51 -6.90
CA CYS A 147 4.98 13.58 -7.97
C CYS A 147 6.10 12.60 -7.62
N LEU A 148 5.98 11.37 -8.12
CA LEU A 148 7.00 10.34 -8.11
C LEU A 148 7.29 9.91 -9.55
N LEU A 149 8.57 9.93 -9.92
CA LEU A 149 9.06 9.45 -11.22
C LEU A 149 9.83 8.14 -11.00
N TYR A 150 9.30 7.08 -11.59
CA TYR A 150 9.81 5.72 -11.51
C TYR A 150 10.57 5.36 -12.78
N ASN A 151 11.60 4.53 -12.64
CA ASN A 151 12.11 3.72 -13.74
C ASN A 151 11.34 2.40 -13.77
N LEU A 152 10.56 2.19 -14.83
CA LEU A 152 9.69 1.01 -14.98
C LEU A 152 10.41 -0.20 -15.59
N GLY A 153 11.69 -0.07 -15.93
CA GLY A 153 12.41 -1.03 -16.76
C GLY A 153 12.34 -0.68 -18.25
N ASP A 154 13.10 -1.41 -19.07
CA ASP A 154 13.13 -1.29 -20.54
C ASP A 154 13.36 0.13 -21.07
N GLU A 155 14.08 0.94 -20.30
CA GLU A 155 14.30 2.37 -20.58
C GLU A 155 12.97 3.14 -20.72
N VAL A 156 11.96 2.79 -19.92
CA VAL A 156 10.67 3.51 -19.83
C VAL A 156 10.52 4.15 -18.46
N LEU A 157 10.09 5.41 -18.44
CA LEU A 157 9.76 6.14 -17.22
C LEU A 157 8.27 6.09 -16.92
N GLY A 158 7.91 6.13 -15.64
CA GLY A 158 6.53 6.26 -15.17
C GLY A 158 6.40 7.46 -14.24
N LEU A 159 5.53 8.42 -14.56
CA LEU A 159 5.23 9.53 -13.65
C LEU A 159 3.84 9.33 -13.04
N GLN A 160 3.79 9.39 -11.72
CA GLN A 160 2.57 9.40 -10.91
C GLN A 160 2.52 10.68 -10.06
N TRP A 161 1.31 11.14 -9.72
CA TRP A 161 1.13 12.20 -8.74
C TRP A 161 0.06 11.89 -7.70
N HIS A 162 0.21 12.49 -6.53
CA HIS A 162 -0.59 12.26 -5.34
C HIS A 162 -1.10 13.59 -4.79
N THR A 163 -2.06 14.17 -5.51
CA THR A 163 -2.77 15.38 -5.10
C THR A 163 -4.20 15.03 -4.73
N LYS A 164 -4.88 15.95 -4.02
CA LYS A 164 -6.29 15.78 -3.70
C LYS A 164 -7.11 15.60 -4.98
N MET A 165 -7.80 14.46 -5.08
CA MET A 165 -8.56 14.01 -6.26
C MET A 165 -7.73 13.93 -7.56
N GLY A 166 -6.40 13.78 -7.46
CA GLY A 166 -5.51 13.76 -8.63
C GLY A 166 -5.50 15.09 -9.41
N SER A 167 -5.87 16.20 -8.78
CA SER A 167 -5.88 17.52 -9.39
C SER A 167 -4.48 17.98 -9.84
N ILE A 168 -4.44 18.70 -10.96
CA ILE A 168 -3.18 19.15 -11.58
C ILE A 168 -2.92 20.60 -11.16
N GLY A 169 -1.86 20.78 -10.36
CA GLY A 169 -1.35 22.07 -9.91
C GLY A 169 0.08 22.33 -10.38
N GLY A 170 0.73 23.39 -9.88
CA GLY A 170 2.06 23.83 -10.30
C GLY A 170 3.13 22.76 -10.09
N ASP A 171 3.10 22.08 -8.94
CA ASP A 171 4.01 20.97 -8.64
C ASP A 171 3.85 19.81 -9.62
N VAL A 172 2.61 19.50 -10.04
CA VAL A 172 2.34 18.45 -11.01
C VAL A 172 2.84 18.84 -12.39
N LEU A 173 2.58 20.08 -12.83
CA LEU A 173 3.08 20.61 -14.10
C LEU A 173 4.61 20.60 -14.16
N SER A 174 5.28 21.03 -13.08
CA SER A 174 6.73 20.97 -12.97
C SER A 174 7.25 19.52 -13.01
N GLY A 175 6.55 18.60 -12.37
CA GLY A 175 6.88 17.17 -12.41
C GLY A 175 6.72 16.57 -13.81
N ILE A 176 5.67 16.92 -14.54
CA ILE A 176 5.47 16.51 -15.93
C ILE A 176 6.61 17.03 -16.80
N GLN A 177 6.96 18.31 -16.69
CA GLN A 177 8.04 18.90 -17.49
C GLN A 177 9.38 18.23 -17.20
N THR A 178 9.70 18.00 -15.93
CA THR A 178 10.94 17.29 -15.53
C THR A 178 10.97 15.86 -16.06
N ALA A 179 9.83 15.16 -16.04
CA ALA A 179 9.73 13.80 -16.57
C ALA A 179 9.93 13.75 -18.08
N ILE A 180 9.36 14.71 -18.82
CA ILE A 180 9.55 14.84 -20.28
C ILE A 180 11.03 15.08 -20.60
N GLU A 181 11.65 16.07 -19.96
CA GLU A 181 13.07 16.40 -20.18
C GLU A 181 13.99 15.19 -19.94
N LYS A 182 13.74 14.43 -18.87
CA LYS A 182 14.48 13.20 -18.58
C LYS A 182 14.23 12.11 -19.62
N ALA A 183 12.98 11.96 -20.06
CA ALA A 183 12.62 10.97 -21.04
C ALA A 183 13.32 11.23 -22.37
N GLU A 184 13.27 12.46 -22.87
CA GLU A 184 13.90 12.88 -24.14
C GLU A 184 15.43 12.72 -24.15
N GLN A 185 16.08 12.80 -22.99
CA GLN A 185 17.54 12.70 -22.89
C GLN A 185 18.06 11.25 -22.94
N SER A 186 17.36 10.29 -22.33
CA SER A 186 17.99 8.99 -22.02
C SER A 186 17.01 7.80 -21.94
N TYR A 187 15.74 7.97 -22.31
CA TYR A 187 14.74 6.91 -22.20
C TYR A 187 13.94 6.79 -23.51
N LYS A 188 13.32 5.63 -23.71
CA LYS A 188 12.50 5.31 -24.89
C LYS A 188 11.07 5.82 -24.77
N GLY A 189 10.59 6.07 -23.56
CA GLY A 189 9.21 6.52 -23.35
C GLY A 189 8.92 7.00 -21.93
N LEU A 190 7.80 7.69 -21.81
CA LEU A 190 7.23 8.17 -20.56
C LEU A 190 5.75 7.76 -20.49
N VAL A 191 5.38 7.07 -19.43
CA VAL A 191 4.00 6.72 -19.09
C VAL A 191 3.52 7.68 -18.00
N LEU A 192 2.42 8.39 -18.26
CA LEU A 192 1.69 9.13 -17.25
C LEU A 192 0.55 8.25 -16.76
N ALA A 193 0.60 7.79 -15.51
CA ALA A 193 -0.50 7.00 -14.95
C ALA A 193 -0.74 7.34 -13.47
N ASN A 194 -1.97 7.13 -13.05
CA ASN A 194 -2.39 7.33 -11.67
C ASN A 194 -3.30 6.19 -11.24
N GLU A 195 -3.14 5.75 -9.99
CA GLU A 195 -3.80 4.57 -9.42
C GLU A 195 -4.92 4.92 -8.44
N GLY A 196 -5.28 6.20 -8.35
CA GLY A 196 -6.44 6.66 -7.61
C GLY A 196 -7.75 6.34 -8.33
N ILE A 197 -8.88 6.49 -7.63
CA ILE A 197 -10.24 6.33 -8.19
C ILE A 197 -10.42 7.17 -9.46
N ASN A 198 -9.86 8.37 -9.48
CA ASN A 198 -9.82 9.24 -10.65
C ASN A 198 -8.37 9.35 -11.14
N PHE A 199 -8.16 9.28 -12.46
CA PHE A 199 -6.88 9.66 -13.05
C PHE A 199 -6.53 11.11 -12.69
N SER A 200 -7.50 12.02 -12.88
CA SER A 200 -7.45 13.41 -12.43
C SER A 200 -8.85 14.02 -12.37
N ALA A 201 -9.10 14.87 -11.38
CA ALA A 201 -10.25 15.78 -11.34
C ALA A 201 -10.05 17.06 -12.20
N GLY A 202 -8.94 17.18 -12.92
CA GLY A 202 -8.59 18.34 -13.76
C GLY A 202 -7.72 19.36 -13.04
N ALA A 203 -7.73 20.60 -13.52
CA ALA A 203 -6.90 21.67 -12.98
C ALA A 203 -7.29 22.03 -11.54
N ASN A 204 -6.30 22.29 -10.69
CA ASN A 204 -6.54 22.90 -9.38
C ASN A 204 -6.86 24.40 -9.56
N VAL A 205 -8.16 24.72 -9.68
CA VAL A 205 -8.67 26.08 -9.88
C VAL A 205 -8.37 27.00 -8.69
N GLY A 206 -8.09 26.45 -7.50
CA GLY A 206 -7.62 27.22 -6.36
C GLY A 206 -6.24 27.85 -6.55
N MET A 207 -5.55 27.58 -7.67
CA MET A 207 -4.34 28.32 -8.08
C MET A 207 -4.63 29.49 -9.02
N ILE A 208 -5.87 29.64 -9.51
CA ILE A 208 -6.28 30.71 -10.43
C ILE A 208 -6.75 31.96 -9.65
N PHE A 209 -7.06 31.81 -8.36
CA PHE A 209 -7.55 32.85 -7.46
C PHE A 209 -6.70 32.92 -6.19
#